data_AF-A0A6P4Z9F4-F1
#
_entry.id   AF-A0A6P4Z9F4-F1
#
_cell.length_a   1.000
_cell.length_b   1.000
_cell.length_c   1.000
_cell.angle_alpha   90.00
_cell.angle_beta   90.00
_cell.angle_gamma   90.00
#
_symmetry.space_group_name_H-M   'P 1'
#
loop_
_entity.id
_entity.type
_entity.pdbx_description
1 polymer ?
#
loop_
_entity_poly.entity_id
_entity_poly.type
_entity_poly.pdbx_seq_one_letter_code
_entity_poly.pdbx_strand_id
1 'polypeptide(L)'
;MCRKLNAYEAELTVTHVNGEEIVFIYGLADTDSSEFDRTATVVEAVIDESLSVGPLQRMYKGCEVNRFRHGSVIVIFDIYLTRESIPEDRITTAFTQALRGNMLGTNQTLTVIPSSFQVQEKVESAEDPWYNHPFYIALLCAGGVAAVAVCAISVYCCKFRKTGRNKPVSVYNTAESTPDLRGNSPGPIELNFVVTNTSDRPMDRSFAPLVKME
;
A
#
# COMPACT_ATOMS: atom_id res chain seq x y z
N MET A 1 -18.42 5.04 14.39
CA MET A 1 -17.31 4.23 14.96
C MET A 1 -16.88 3.23 13.92
N CYS A 2 -15.73 3.42 13.26
CA CYS A 2 -15.12 2.39 12.43
C CYS A 2 -14.57 1.31 13.37
N ARG A 3 -15.09 0.09 13.32
CA ARG A 3 -14.51 -1.03 14.06
C ARG A 3 -13.28 -1.49 13.29
N LYS A 4 -12.12 -1.54 13.95
CA LYS A 4 -10.91 -2.13 13.37
C LYS A 4 -11.20 -3.60 13.07
N LEU A 5 -10.96 -4.02 11.82
CA LEU A 5 -11.02 -5.42 11.43
C LEU A 5 -9.65 -6.03 11.66
N ASN A 6 -9.61 -7.21 12.25
CA ASN A 6 -8.41 -8.04 12.27
C ASN A 6 -8.51 -9.04 11.12
N ALA A 7 -7.42 -9.17 10.38
CA ALA A 7 -7.29 -10.10 9.28
C ALA A 7 -6.43 -11.29 9.72
N TYR A 8 -6.84 -12.48 9.30
CA TYR A 8 -6.08 -13.71 9.47
C TYR A 8 -5.85 -14.32 8.11
N GLU A 9 -4.60 -14.62 7.76
CA GLU A 9 -4.31 -15.36 6.53
C GLU A 9 -4.49 -16.85 6.83
N ALA A 10 -5.32 -17.51 6.03
CA ALA A 10 -5.57 -18.94 6.12
C ALA A 10 -5.14 -19.64 4.83
N GLU A 11 -4.65 -20.86 4.99
CA GLU A 11 -4.29 -21.77 3.90
C GLU A 11 -5.12 -23.05 4.00
N LEU A 12 -5.65 -23.52 2.86
CA LEU A 12 -6.49 -24.71 2.80
C LEU A 12 -6.33 -25.43 1.46
N THR A 13 -6.14 -26.75 1.50
CA THR A 13 -6.15 -27.59 0.31
C THR A 13 -7.58 -28.00 -0.05
N VAL A 14 -7.97 -27.68 -1.29
CA VAL A 14 -9.24 -28.07 -1.91
C VAL A 14 -8.99 -29.18 -2.93
N THR A 15 -9.85 -30.18 -2.92
CA THR A 15 -9.80 -31.33 -3.83
C THR A 15 -10.96 -31.36 -4.81
N HIS A 16 -12.15 -30.94 -4.36
CA HIS A 16 -13.34 -30.90 -5.21
C HIS A 16 -14.15 -29.63 -4.95
N VAL A 17 -14.77 -29.13 -6.01
CA VAL A 17 -15.74 -28.03 -5.99
C VAL A 17 -17.03 -28.54 -6.62
N ASN A 18 -18.14 -28.48 -5.89
CA ASN A 18 -19.45 -29.00 -6.28
C ASN A 18 -19.43 -30.47 -6.73
N GLY A 19 -18.56 -31.28 -6.11
CA GLY A 19 -18.40 -32.70 -6.43
C GLY A 19 -17.49 -33.00 -7.64
N GLU A 20 -17.03 -31.99 -8.37
CA GLU A 20 -16.06 -32.13 -9.45
C GLU A 20 -14.64 -31.94 -8.92
N GLU A 21 -13.71 -32.80 -9.34
CA GLU A 21 -12.30 -32.65 -8.99
C GLU A 21 -11.76 -31.34 -9.55
N ILE A 22 -11.15 -30.52 -8.70
CA ILE A 22 -10.51 -29.27 -9.13
C ILE A 22 -9.02 -29.51 -9.35
N VAL A 23 -8.56 -29.14 -10.54
CA VAL A 23 -7.15 -29.24 -10.92
C VAL A 23 -6.58 -27.84 -11.07
N PHE A 24 -5.35 -27.64 -10.61
CA PHE A 24 -4.67 -26.37 -10.79
C PHE A 24 -4.41 -26.10 -12.27
N ILE A 25 -4.91 -24.97 -12.76
CA ILE A 25 -4.72 -24.48 -14.13
C ILE A 25 -4.11 -23.07 -14.11
N TYR A 26 -3.51 -22.64 -15.21
CA TYR A 26 -2.87 -21.32 -15.29
C TYR A 26 -3.80 -20.15 -14.97
N GLY A 27 -5.09 -20.26 -15.30
CA GLY A 27 -6.08 -19.25 -14.91
C GLY A 27 -6.14 -19.04 -13.40
N LEU A 28 -6.08 -20.10 -12.59
CA LEU A 28 -6.10 -19.97 -11.13
C LEU A 28 -4.85 -19.27 -10.55
N ALA A 29 -3.77 -19.17 -11.31
CA ALA A 29 -2.58 -18.43 -10.90
C ALA A 29 -2.70 -16.91 -11.12
N ASP A 30 -3.61 -16.50 -12.01
CA ASP A 30 -3.80 -15.11 -12.43
C ASP A 30 -5.05 -14.54 -11.76
N THR A 31 -4.86 -13.62 -10.82
CA THR A 31 -5.93 -13.00 -10.03
C THR A 31 -6.92 -12.19 -10.89
N ASP A 32 -6.51 -11.78 -12.09
CA ASP A 32 -7.35 -11.01 -13.01
C ASP A 32 -8.11 -11.90 -14.00
N SER A 33 -7.93 -13.23 -13.93
CA SER A 33 -8.59 -14.17 -14.83
C SER A 33 -10.02 -14.50 -14.40
N SER A 34 -10.86 -14.85 -15.39
CA SER A 34 -12.22 -15.31 -15.11
C SER A 34 -12.27 -16.62 -14.32
N GLU A 35 -11.28 -17.48 -14.49
CA GLU A 35 -11.16 -18.76 -13.80
C GLU A 35 -10.86 -18.56 -12.32
N PHE A 36 -9.98 -17.60 -12.00
CA PHE A 36 -9.71 -17.17 -10.65
C PHE A 36 -10.96 -16.61 -10.00
N ASP A 37 -11.56 -15.57 -10.59
CA ASP A 37 -12.74 -14.88 -10.05
C ASP A 37 -13.90 -15.84 -9.79
N ARG A 38 -14.21 -16.71 -10.77
CA ARG A 38 -15.27 -17.71 -10.62
C ARG A 38 -15.00 -18.69 -9.49
N THR A 39 -13.76 -19.15 -9.36
CA THR A 39 -13.40 -20.14 -8.32
C THR A 39 -13.33 -19.50 -6.95
N ALA A 40 -12.72 -18.32 -6.86
CA ALA A 40 -12.65 -17.50 -5.65
C ALA A 40 -14.05 -17.22 -5.12
N THR A 41 -14.97 -16.74 -5.97
CA THR A 41 -16.37 -16.46 -5.59
C THR A 41 -17.06 -17.68 -4.97
N VAL A 42 -16.87 -18.87 -5.55
CA VAL A 42 -17.47 -20.10 -5.01
C VAL A 42 -16.85 -20.48 -3.67
N VAL A 43 -15.52 -20.41 -3.56
CA VAL A 43 -14.80 -20.72 -2.33
C VAL A 43 -15.20 -19.76 -1.21
N GLU A 44 -15.23 -18.46 -1.49
CA GLU A 44 -15.64 -17.41 -0.56
C GLU A 44 -17.08 -17.62 -0.10
N ALA A 45 -18.02 -17.86 -1.02
CA ALA A 45 -19.41 -18.10 -0.68
C ALA A 45 -19.59 -19.31 0.24
N VAL A 46 -18.85 -20.40 0.00
CA VAL A 46 -18.91 -21.62 0.83
C VAL A 46 -18.28 -21.39 2.20
N ILE A 47 -17.15 -20.68 2.27
CA ILE A 47 -16.50 -20.34 3.55
C ILE A 47 -17.38 -19.38 4.36
N ASP A 48 -17.96 -18.37 3.70
CA ASP A 48 -18.90 -17.44 4.31
C ASP A 48 -20.12 -18.17 4.87
N GLU A 49 -20.74 -19.06 4.09
CA GLU A 49 -21.84 -19.91 4.57
C GLU A 49 -21.44 -20.68 5.83
N SER A 50 -20.22 -21.23 5.85
CA SER A 50 -19.74 -22.13 6.89
C SER A 50 -19.29 -21.40 8.17
N LEU A 51 -18.65 -20.24 8.06
CA LEU A 51 -18.09 -19.48 9.20
C LEU A 51 -19.00 -18.36 9.71
N SER A 52 -19.99 -17.93 8.91
CA SER A 52 -21.05 -17.04 9.39
C SER A 52 -22.02 -17.73 10.36
N VAL A 53 -21.96 -19.06 10.45
CA VAL A 53 -22.67 -19.87 11.44
C VAL A 53 -21.71 -20.41 12.50
N GLY A 54 -22.22 -20.74 13.68
CA GLY A 54 -21.42 -21.35 14.74
C GLY A 54 -20.59 -20.36 15.59
N PRO A 55 -19.41 -20.77 16.11
CA PRO A 55 -18.70 -20.02 17.15
C PRO A 55 -18.22 -18.61 16.75
N LEU A 56 -18.03 -18.37 15.45
CA LEU A 56 -17.54 -17.10 14.92
C LEU A 56 -18.63 -16.15 14.42
N GLN A 57 -19.90 -16.58 14.36
CA GLN A 57 -21.01 -15.83 13.77
C GLN A 57 -21.07 -14.34 14.16
N ARG A 58 -20.84 -14.01 15.43
CA ARG A 58 -20.94 -12.63 15.92
C ARG A 58 -19.73 -11.75 15.55
N MET A 59 -18.62 -12.36 15.17
CA MET A 59 -17.34 -11.72 14.95
C MET A 59 -16.97 -11.68 13.46
N TYR A 60 -17.34 -12.74 12.73
CA TYR A 60 -17.07 -12.93 11.32
C TYR A 60 -17.66 -11.82 10.44
N LYS A 61 -16.88 -11.37 9.45
CA LYS A 61 -17.30 -10.34 8.49
C LYS A 61 -17.18 -10.73 7.04
N GLY A 62 -16.50 -11.82 6.75
CA GLY A 62 -16.28 -12.30 5.40
C GLY A 62 -14.88 -12.88 5.29
N CYS A 63 -14.62 -13.41 4.11
CA CYS A 63 -13.31 -13.83 3.68
C CYS A 63 -13.02 -13.31 2.26
N GLU A 64 -11.76 -13.32 1.88
CA GLU A 64 -11.32 -12.93 0.54
C GLU A 64 -10.19 -13.85 0.10
N VAL A 65 -10.34 -14.48 -1.06
CA VAL A 65 -9.32 -15.36 -1.63
C VAL A 65 -8.24 -14.52 -2.29
N ASN A 66 -7.03 -14.58 -1.73
CA ASN A 66 -5.89 -13.82 -2.23
C ASN A 66 -5.24 -14.49 -3.44
N ARG A 67 -5.08 -15.82 -3.40
CA ARG A 67 -4.37 -16.58 -4.45
C ARG A 67 -4.66 -18.08 -4.37
N PHE A 68 -4.48 -18.76 -5.50
CA PHE A 68 -4.34 -20.21 -5.54
C PHE A 68 -2.88 -20.60 -5.82
N ARG A 69 -2.40 -21.68 -5.20
CA ARG A 69 -1.07 -22.24 -5.45
C ARG A 69 -1.17 -23.63 -6.07
N HIS A 70 -0.16 -23.94 -6.87
CA HIS A 70 0.00 -25.27 -7.46
C HIS A 70 0.20 -26.33 -6.37
N GLY A 71 -0.30 -27.53 -6.64
CA GLY A 71 -0.50 -28.63 -5.68
C GLY A 71 -1.91 -29.18 -5.82
N SER A 72 -2.37 -29.99 -4.86
CA SER A 72 -3.82 -30.15 -4.62
C SER A 72 -4.35 -28.74 -4.29
N VAL A 73 -5.12 -28.13 -5.19
CA VAL A 73 -5.42 -26.67 -5.26
C VAL A 73 -5.41 -26.02 -3.87
N ILE A 74 -4.32 -25.31 -3.57
CA ILE A 74 -4.11 -24.69 -2.26
C ILE A 74 -4.67 -23.27 -2.34
N VAL A 75 -5.69 -22.99 -1.55
CA VAL A 75 -6.34 -21.69 -1.44
C VAL A 75 -5.68 -20.92 -0.30
N ILE A 76 -5.25 -19.70 -0.57
CA ILE A 76 -4.80 -18.76 0.45
C ILE A 76 -5.80 -17.61 0.48
N PHE A 77 -6.38 -17.36 1.65
CA PHE A 77 -7.46 -16.39 1.80
C PHE A 77 -7.38 -15.69 3.15
N ASP A 78 -7.87 -14.46 3.21
CA ASP A 78 -7.99 -13.69 4.43
C ASP A 78 -9.35 -13.98 5.11
N ILE A 79 -9.37 -14.02 6.44
CA ILE A 79 -10.58 -14.05 7.25
C ILE A 79 -10.67 -12.74 8.04
N TYR A 80 -11.78 -12.02 7.90
CA TYR A 80 -11.99 -10.73 8.56
C TYR A 80 -12.89 -10.85 9.79
N LEU A 81 -12.39 -10.41 10.94
CA LEU A 81 -13.09 -10.45 12.23
C LEU A 81 -13.20 -9.07 12.88
N THR A 82 -14.32 -8.80 13.57
CA THR A 82 -14.59 -7.52 14.25
C THR A 82 -14.05 -7.37 15.67
N ARG A 83 -13.53 -8.43 16.29
CA ARG A 83 -13.00 -8.39 17.67
C ARG A 83 -11.48 -8.25 17.67
N GLU A 84 -10.96 -7.74 18.80
CA GLU A 84 -9.55 -7.86 19.20
C GLU A 84 -9.03 -9.28 18.99
N SER A 85 -7.74 -9.39 18.65
CA SER A 85 -7.09 -10.61 18.20
C SER A 85 -7.57 -11.83 19.00
N ILE A 86 -8.17 -12.78 18.30
CA ILE A 86 -8.53 -14.07 18.85
C ILE A 86 -7.42 -15.07 18.53
N PRO A 87 -7.18 -16.06 19.41
CA PRO A 87 -6.18 -17.06 19.15
C PRO A 87 -6.59 -17.96 17.97
N GLU A 88 -5.59 -18.37 17.19
CA GLU A 88 -5.72 -19.17 15.96
C GLU A 88 -6.40 -20.52 16.19
N ASP A 89 -6.25 -21.09 17.38
CA ASP A 89 -6.88 -22.33 17.81
C ASP A 89 -8.42 -22.25 17.78
N ARG A 90 -8.99 -21.08 18.09
CA ARG A 90 -10.43 -20.83 18.04
C ARG A 90 -10.94 -20.75 16.61
N ILE A 91 -10.15 -20.19 15.69
CA ILE A 91 -10.50 -20.14 14.27
C ILE A 91 -10.46 -21.56 13.70
N THR A 92 -9.39 -22.31 14.00
CA THR A 92 -9.25 -23.72 13.62
C THR A 92 -10.37 -24.58 14.18
N THR A 93 -10.76 -24.37 15.44
CA THR A 93 -11.89 -25.09 16.05
C THR A 93 -13.21 -24.75 15.38
N ALA A 94 -13.45 -23.48 15.04
CA ALA A 94 -14.67 -23.08 14.34
C ALA A 94 -14.73 -23.67 12.93
N PHE A 95 -13.61 -23.66 12.20
CA PHE A 95 -13.49 -24.27 10.89
C PHE A 95 -13.77 -25.77 10.94
N THR A 96 -13.14 -26.49 11.87
CA THR A 96 -13.34 -27.94 12.03
C THR A 96 -14.76 -28.30 12.45
N GLN A 97 -15.44 -27.46 13.24
CA GLN A 97 -16.85 -27.63 13.58
C GLN A 97 -17.80 -27.34 12.41
N ALA A 98 -17.39 -26.48 11.47
CA ALA A 98 -18.18 -26.20 10.27
C ALA A 98 -18.12 -27.34 9.24
N LEU A 99 -17.07 -28.17 9.30
CA LEU A 99 -16.92 -29.33 8.43
C LEU A 99 -17.97 -30.42 8.71
N ARG A 100 -18.52 -30.97 7.63
CA ARG A 100 -19.31 -32.21 7.65
C ARG A 100 -18.46 -33.34 7.10
N GLY A 101 -17.57 -33.87 7.95
CA GLY A 101 -16.49 -34.75 7.53
C GLY A 101 -15.39 -33.95 6.83
N ASN A 102 -15.31 -34.05 5.50
CA ASN A 102 -14.34 -33.31 4.68
C ASN A 102 -14.99 -32.23 3.79
N MET A 103 -16.28 -31.95 3.99
CA MET A 103 -17.05 -31.04 3.14
C MET A 103 -17.45 -29.77 3.89
N LEU A 104 -17.38 -28.63 3.21
CA LEU A 104 -17.96 -27.35 3.60
C LEU A 104 -19.14 -26.98 2.70
N GLY A 105 -20.02 -26.11 3.21
CA GLY A 105 -21.18 -25.58 2.50
C GLY A 105 -22.37 -26.55 2.42
N THR A 106 -23.55 -26.01 2.08
CA THR A 106 -24.76 -26.80 1.86
C THR A 106 -25.36 -26.63 0.47
N ASN A 107 -25.30 -25.42 -0.10
CA ASN A 107 -25.79 -25.15 -1.45
C ASN A 107 -24.72 -25.47 -2.50
N GLN A 108 -23.50 -25.02 -2.23
CA GLN A 108 -22.29 -25.38 -2.96
C GLN A 108 -21.42 -26.17 -2.01
N THR A 109 -20.69 -27.14 -2.54
CA THR A 109 -19.89 -28.03 -1.70
C THR A 109 -18.41 -27.90 -2.03
N LEU A 110 -17.60 -27.77 -1.00
CA LEU A 110 -16.15 -27.72 -1.11
C LEU A 110 -15.58 -28.91 -0.35
N THR A 111 -14.94 -29.85 -1.06
CA THR A 111 -14.24 -30.97 -0.41
C THR A 111 -12.80 -30.59 -0.17
N VAL A 112 -12.39 -30.62 1.10
CA VAL A 112 -11.10 -30.13 1.56
C VAL A 112 -10.31 -31.21 2.27
N ILE A 113 -9.02 -30.96 2.51
CA ILE A 113 -8.20 -31.76 3.41
C ILE A 113 -8.17 -31.04 4.77
N PRO A 114 -8.90 -31.49 5.80
CA PRO A 114 -9.02 -30.74 7.05
C PRO A 114 -7.67 -30.48 7.74
N SER A 115 -6.73 -31.44 7.65
CA SER A 115 -5.39 -31.32 8.23
C SER A 115 -4.47 -30.33 7.50
N SER A 116 -4.88 -29.83 6.32
CA SER A 116 -4.15 -28.78 5.60
C SER A 116 -4.50 -27.38 6.08
N PHE A 117 -5.59 -27.22 6.84
CA PHE A 117 -6.04 -25.92 7.31
C PHE A 117 -5.02 -25.33 8.28
N GLN A 118 -4.45 -24.19 7.89
CA GLN A 118 -3.54 -23.40 8.71
C GLN A 118 -4.06 -21.98 8.73
N VAL A 119 -3.90 -21.29 9.86
CA VAL A 119 -4.33 -19.91 10.02
C VAL A 119 -3.29 -19.17 10.84
N GLN A 120 -2.97 -17.96 10.41
CA GLN A 120 -2.02 -17.08 11.07
C GLN A 120 -2.58 -15.66 11.14
N GLU A 121 -2.35 -14.97 12.25
CA GLU A 121 -2.71 -13.54 12.32
C GLU A 121 -1.94 -12.75 11.26
N LYS A 122 -2.68 -12.05 10.39
CA LYS A 122 -2.07 -11.18 9.39
C LYS A 122 -1.61 -9.93 10.12
N VAL A 123 -0.36 -9.95 10.55
CA VAL A 123 0.30 -8.75 11.06
C VAL A 123 0.32 -7.77 9.90
N GLU A 124 -0.55 -6.77 9.92
CA GLU A 124 -0.36 -5.55 9.14
C GLU A 124 1.04 -5.07 9.51
N SER A 125 2.00 -5.36 8.64
CA SER A 125 3.31 -4.74 8.70
C SER A 125 3.00 -3.26 8.64
N ALA A 126 3.04 -2.60 9.80
CA ALA A 126 2.89 -1.17 9.91
C ALA A 126 3.72 -0.61 8.77
N GLU A 127 3.06 0.08 7.83
CA GLU A 127 3.66 0.62 6.61
C GLU A 127 5.11 0.95 6.92
N ASP A 128 6.05 0.22 6.31
CA ASP A 128 7.46 0.43 6.58
C ASP A 128 7.67 1.93 6.42
N PRO A 129 7.97 2.67 7.51
CA PRO A 129 7.74 4.09 7.50
C PRO A 129 8.53 4.66 6.33
N TRP A 130 7.93 5.56 5.55
CA TRP A 130 8.52 6.09 4.31
C TRP A 130 9.96 6.60 4.47
N TYR A 131 10.41 6.86 5.70
CA TYR A 131 11.78 7.23 6.07
C TYR A 131 12.80 6.07 6.12
N ASN A 132 12.38 4.80 6.08
CA ASN A 132 13.25 3.63 6.00
C ASN A 132 13.72 3.32 4.58
N HIS A 133 13.23 4.06 3.57
CA HIS A 133 13.75 3.90 2.22
C HIS A 133 15.23 4.31 2.15
N PRO A 134 16.11 3.48 1.55
CA PRO A 134 17.55 3.75 1.50
C PRO A 134 17.89 5.08 0.83
N PHE A 135 17.05 5.53 -0.11
CA PHE A 135 17.17 6.84 -0.74
C PHE A 135 16.97 8.01 0.24
N TYR A 136 16.04 7.90 1.19
CA TYR A 136 15.77 8.96 2.15
C TYR A 136 16.91 9.10 3.16
N ILE A 137 17.44 7.98 3.66
CA ILE A 137 18.61 7.94 4.53
C ILE A 137 19.83 8.53 3.82
N ALA A 138 20.05 8.19 2.54
CA ALA A 138 21.14 8.75 1.75
C ALA A 138 21.01 10.28 1.57
N LEU A 139 19.80 10.79 1.35
CA LEU A 139 19.52 12.23 1.22
C LEU A 139 19.78 13.00 2.53
N LEU A 140 19.39 12.42 3.67
CA LEU A 140 19.65 12.99 5.00
C LEU A 140 21.15 13.04 5.31
N CYS A 141 21.88 11.98 5.00
CA CYS A 141 23.33 11.93 5.15
C CYS A 141 24.03 12.95 4.23
N ALA A 142 23.66 13.02 2.95
CA ALA A 142 24.23 13.98 2.01
C ALA A 142 23.93 15.44 2.42
N GLY A 143 22.70 15.72 2.84
CA GLY A 143 22.28 17.03 3.34
C GLY A 143 23.04 17.46 4.60
N GLY A 144 23.23 16.53 5.54
CA GLY A 144 24.01 16.77 6.76
C GLY A 144 25.48 17.12 6.46
N VAL A 145 26.12 16.37 5.55
CA VAL A 145 27.52 16.63 5.15
C VAL A 145 27.65 17.98 4.43
N ALA A 146 26.71 18.32 3.55
CA ALA A 146 26.71 19.61 2.86
C ALA A 146 26.56 20.78 3.85
N ALA A 147 25.65 20.67 4.82
CA ALA A 147 25.45 21.70 5.85
C ALA A 147 26.72 21.91 6.69
N VAL A 148 27.39 20.83 7.11
CA VAL A 148 28.64 20.93 7.87
C VAL A 148 29.75 21.55 7.03
N ALA A 149 29.86 21.20 5.74
CA ALA A 149 30.85 21.79 4.84
C ALA A 149 30.64 23.31 4.65
N VAL A 150 29.40 23.75 4.46
CA VAL A 150 29.07 25.19 4.34
C VAL A 150 29.38 25.94 5.65
N CYS A 151 29.06 25.36 6.80
CA CYS A 151 29.42 25.92 8.10
C CYS A 151 30.94 26.01 8.28
N ALA A 152 31.70 24.98 7.90
CA ALA A 152 33.16 25.02 7.98
C ALA A 152 33.78 26.08 7.06
N ILE A 153 33.30 26.18 5.82
CA ILE A 153 33.76 27.18 4.84
C ILE A 153 33.43 28.59 5.32
N SER A 154 32.21 28.84 5.82
CA SER A 154 31.83 30.16 6.33
C SER A 154 32.66 30.59 7.54
N VAL A 155 32.97 29.68 8.48
CA VAL A 155 33.88 29.95 9.61
C VAL A 155 35.29 30.27 9.11
N TYR A 156 35.80 29.51 8.14
CA TYR A 156 37.13 29.73 7.57
C TYR A 156 37.24 31.07 6.83
N CYS A 157 36.27 31.41 5.98
CA CYS A 157 36.20 32.70 5.29
C CYS A 157 36.08 33.88 6.26
N CYS A 158 35.30 33.74 7.34
CA CYS A 158 35.20 34.76 8.38
C CYS A 158 36.53 34.98 9.13
N LYS A 159 37.31 33.92 9.38
CA LYS A 159 38.65 34.06 9.98
C LYS A 159 39.65 34.75 9.05
N PHE A 160 39.69 34.40 7.76
CA PHE A 160 40.63 35.02 6.80
C PHE A 160 40.30 36.50 6.50
N ARG A 161 39.02 36.89 6.50
CA ARG A 161 38.64 38.30 6.33
C ARG A 161 39.12 39.22 7.45
N LYS A 162 39.30 38.71 8.68
CA LYS A 162 39.81 39.52 9.80
C LYS A 162 41.31 39.82 9.71
N THR A 163 42.09 39.02 8.99
CA THR A 163 43.55 39.18 8.91
C THR A 163 44.00 40.13 7.79
N GLY A 164 43.11 40.50 6.86
CA GLY A 164 43.45 41.29 5.67
C GLY A 164 43.18 42.80 5.72
N ARG A 165 42.74 43.36 6.85
CA ARG A 165 42.32 44.78 6.93
C ARG A 165 43.10 45.59 7.97
N ASN A 166 44.43 45.47 7.96
CA ASN A 166 45.34 46.42 8.61
C ASN A 166 46.37 46.92 7.58
N LYS A 167 45.98 47.93 6.80
CA LYS A 167 46.93 48.92 6.25
C LYS A 167 46.28 50.30 6.36
N PRO A 168 46.77 51.20 7.24
CA PRO A 168 46.42 52.60 7.19
C PRO A 168 47.19 53.24 6.03
N VAL A 169 46.49 53.72 5.00
CA VAL A 169 47.08 54.61 4.00
C VAL A 169 46.66 56.03 4.34
N SER A 170 47.70 56.85 4.52
CA SER A 170 47.73 58.26 4.86
C SER A 170 46.92 59.14 3.91
N VAL A 171 46.31 60.16 4.51
CA VAL A 171 45.59 61.28 3.91
C VAL A 171 46.53 62.13 3.02
N TYR A 172 46.05 62.52 1.84
CA TYR A 172 46.27 63.86 1.28
C TYR A 172 44.94 64.40 0.76
N ASN A 173 44.61 65.61 1.23
CA ASN A 173 43.41 66.38 0.88
C ASN A 173 43.49 66.89 -0.57
N THR A 174 42.36 66.92 -1.28
CA THR A 174 42.04 68.01 -2.22
C THR A 174 40.51 68.12 -2.30
N ALA A 175 40.03 69.36 -2.23
CA ALA A 175 38.65 69.75 -2.10
C ALA A 175 37.87 69.71 -3.43
N GLU A 176 36.54 69.71 -3.31
CA GLU A 176 35.64 70.68 -3.93
C GLU A 176 34.45 70.10 -4.74
N SER A 177 33.30 70.71 -4.47
CA SER A 177 32.00 70.67 -5.17
C SER A 177 31.01 69.53 -4.86
N THR A 178 30.00 69.89 -4.06
CA THR A 178 28.59 69.44 -4.19
C THR A 178 27.97 70.16 -5.41
N PRO A 179 26.96 69.61 -6.12
CA PRO A 179 25.58 69.58 -5.61
C PRO A 179 24.72 68.36 -6.02
N ASP A 180 23.87 67.93 -5.07
CA ASP A 180 22.41 67.78 -5.17
C ASP A 180 21.71 67.24 -6.44
N LEU A 181 20.93 66.14 -6.27
CA LEU A 181 19.46 66.04 -6.40
C LEU A 181 18.95 64.72 -7.00
N ARG A 182 17.84 64.24 -6.40
CA ARG A 182 16.76 63.38 -6.97
C ARG A 182 17.19 61.98 -7.42
N GLY A 183 16.49 60.90 -7.11
CA GLY A 183 15.09 60.68 -6.79
C GLY A 183 14.69 59.32 -7.37
N ASN A 184 13.68 58.70 -6.77
CA ASN A 184 12.84 57.64 -7.33
C ASN A 184 13.28 56.17 -7.15
N SER A 185 12.69 55.58 -6.10
CA SER A 185 12.11 54.23 -6.03
C SER A 185 11.02 54.02 -7.12
N PRO A 186 10.34 52.86 -7.24
CA PRO A 186 10.78 51.47 -7.42
C PRO A 186 10.13 50.82 -8.68
N GLY A 187 10.49 49.57 -8.99
CA GLY A 187 9.68 48.71 -9.87
C GLY A 187 9.98 47.22 -9.61
N PRO A 188 8.96 46.38 -9.32
CA PRO A 188 9.14 44.95 -9.14
C PRO A 188 9.11 44.23 -10.49
N ILE A 189 9.93 43.19 -10.63
CA ILE A 189 9.98 42.36 -11.84
C ILE A 189 8.97 41.22 -11.64
N GLU A 190 7.91 41.21 -12.46
CA GLU A 190 7.00 40.08 -12.61
C GLU A 190 7.73 38.90 -13.28
N LEU A 191 7.60 37.70 -12.71
CA LEU A 191 7.98 36.44 -13.35
C LEU A 191 6.71 35.61 -13.53
N ASN A 192 6.28 35.52 -14.80
CA ASN A 192 5.18 34.70 -15.26
C ASN A 192 5.55 33.21 -15.16
N PHE A 193 4.77 32.44 -14.39
CA PHE A 193 4.79 30.98 -14.43
C PHE A 193 3.73 30.48 -15.41
N VAL A 194 4.17 29.83 -16.48
CA VAL A 194 3.31 29.08 -17.41
C VAL A 194 3.12 27.68 -16.83
N VAL A 195 1.90 27.38 -16.39
CA VAL A 195 1.45 26.05 -15.98
C VAL A 195 0.77 25.41 -17.20
N THR A 196 1.39 24.40 -17.81
CA THR A 196 0.74 23.57 -18.82
C THR A 196 0.06 22.39 -18.12
N ASN A 197 -1.27 22.48 -18.02
CA ASN A 197 -2.15 21.41 -17.58
C ASN A 197 -2.56 20.58 -18.80
N THR A 198 -2.03 19.36 -18.93
CA THR A 198 -2.50 18.38 -19.93
C THR A 198 -3.34 17.33 -19.23
N SER A 199 -4.63 17.60 -19.14
CA SER A 199 -5.68 16.65 -18.79
C SER A 199 -6.68 16.65 -19.93
N ASP A 200 -6.56 15.68 -20.84
CA ASP A 200 -7.65 15.27 -21.73
C ASP A 200 -7.36 13.86 -22.26
N ARG A 201 -8.02 12.86 -21.68
CA ARG A 201 -8.24 11.56 -22.33
C ARG A 201 -9.75 11.36 -22.45
N PRO A 202 -10.30 11.17 -23.66
CA PRO A 202 -11.70 10.88 -23.85
C PRO A 202 -12.02 9.43 -23.45
N MET A 203 -13.10 9.26 -22.70
CA MET A 203 -13.75 7.96 -22.50
C MET A 203 -14.50 7.58 -23.78
N ASP A 204 -14.08 6.50 -24.44
CA ASP A 204 -14.90 5.82 -25.43
C ASP A 204 -15.85 4.84 -24.73
N ARG A 205 -17.13 5.20 -24.76
CA ARG A 205 -18.27 4.34 -24.41
C ARG A 205 -18.78 3.71 -25.70
N SER A 206 -18.54 2.42 -25.91
CA SER A 206 -19.29 1.62 -26.87
C SER A 206 -20.27 0.71 -26.13
N PHE A 207 -21.54 1.13 -26.08
CA PHE A 207 -22.67 0.28 -25.77
C PHE A 207 -23.12 -0.40 -27.07
N ALA A 208 -23.13 -1.74 -27.11
CA ALA A 208 -23.80 -2.51 -28.15
C ALA A 208 -25.19 -2.96 -27.65
N PRO A 209 -26.25 -2.88 -28.47
CA PRO A 209 -27.58 -3.29 -28.09
C PRO A 209 -27.89 -4.76 -28.40
N LEU A 210 -28.57 -5.38 -27.45
CA LEU A 210 -29.70 -6.32 -27.50
C LEU A 210 -30.31 -6.73 -28.88
N VAL A 211 -30.66 -8.04 -28.94
CA VAL A 211 -31.77 -8.73 -29.67
C VAL A 211 -31.42 -9.63 -30.88
N LYS A 212 -31.63 -10.95 -30.68
CA LYS A 212 -32.57 -11.85 -31.42
C LYS A 212 -32.59 -13.21 -30.69
N MET A 213 -33.67 -13.69 -30.07
CA MET A 213 -34.89 -14.29 -30.63
C MET A 213 -34.61 -15.31 -31.75
N GLU A 214 -34.46 -16.58 -31.35
CA GLU A 214 -35.23 -17.75 -31.82
C GLU A 214 -35.21 -18.84 -30.74
#